data_AF-A0A7S4RE81-F1
#
_entry.id   AF-A0A7S4RE81-F1
#
_cell.length_a   1.000
_cell.length_b   1.000
_cell.length_c   1.000
_cell.angle_alpha   90.00
_cell.angle_beta   90.00
_cell.angle_gamma   90.00
#
_symmetry.space_group_name_H-M   'P 1'
#
loop_
_entity.id
_entity.type
_entity.pdbx_description
1 polymer ?
#
loop_
_entity_poly.entity_id
_entity_poly.type
_entity_poly.pdbx_seq_one_letter_code
_entity_poly.pdbx_strand_id
1 'polypeptide(L)'
;CLPGFIPSTVVLSCGAGRFEPSTFSCLSTCCAQRLASLDARGVAACAAEAPRHPSCLAPALVGPGVASPGCVEGGVVPSGGTCTPSCIVGYTAPAEPLSCRRGRLYPGSFSCGRVRQQSGGGDGADGGGSALF
;
A
#
# COMPACT_ATOMS: atom_id res chain seq x y z
N CYS A 1 -20.77 0.74 0.01
CA CYS A 1 -19.89 -0.20 0.74
C CYS A 1 -18.44 0.04 0.31
N LEU A 2 -17.45 -0.27 1.15
CA LEU A 2 -16.02 -0.24 0.77
C LEU A 2 -15.77 -1.18 -0.43
N PRO A 3 -14.71 -0.96 -1.23
CA PRO A 3 -14.31 -1.91 -2.26
C PRO A 3 -14.18 -3.33 -1.69
N GLY A 4 -14.87 -4.31 -2.29
CA GLY A 4 -14.92 -5.70 -1.80
C GLY A 4 -16.10 -6.06 -0.89
N PHE A 5 -17.05 -5.14 -0.70
CA PHE A 5 -18.27 -5.36 0.08
C PHE A 5 -19.52 -5.17 -0.79
N ILE A 6 -20.49 -6.08 -0.65
CA ILE A 6 -21.79 -6.03 -1.34
C ILE A 6 -22.85 -5.60 -0.33
N PRO A 7 -23.79 -4.70 -0.67
CA PRO A 7 -24.91 -4.43 0.21
C PRO A 7 -25.78 -5.68 0.39
N SER A 8 -26.32 -5.87 1.59
CA SER A 8 -27.24 -6.95 1.94
C SER A 8 -28.51 -6.95 1.10
N THR A 9 -28.89 -5.79 0.58
CA THR A 9 -30.03 -5.59 -0.32
C THR A 9 -29.59 -4.72 -1.48
N VAL A 10 -29.65 -5.27 -2.70
CA VAL A 10 -29.22 -4.61 -3.94
C VAL A 10 -30.32 -3.73 -4.56
N VAL A 11 -31.56 -3.80 -4.03
CA VAL A 11 -32.71 -3.00 -4.46
C VAL A 11 -33.32 -2.34 -3.22
N LEU A 12 -33.48 -1.02 -3.28
CA LEU A 12 -34.23 -0.22 -2.31
C LEU A 12 -35.45 0.36 -3.03
N SER A 13 -36.65 0.13 -2.52
CA SER A 13 -37.88 0.71 -3.07
C SER A 13 -38.09 2.09 -2.45
N CYS A 14 -38.20 3.14 -3.27
CA CYS A 14 -38.49 4.49 -2.78
C CYS A 14 -40.01 4.71 -2.77
N GLY A 15 -40.60 4.86 -1.58
CA GLY A 15 -42.03 5.13 -1.38
C GLY A 15 -42.24 6.18 -0.29
N ALA A 16 -43.05 7.21 -0.55
CA ALA A 16 -43.36 8.30 0.39
C ALA A 16 -42.12 8.98 1.03
N GLY A 17 -41.03 9.14 0.25
CA GLY A 17 -39.79 9.78 0.72
C GLY A 17 -38.91 8.91 1.60
N ARG A 18 -39.21 7.61 1.73
CA ARG A 18 -38.43 6.64 2.49
C ARG A 18 -37.98 5.51 1.58
N PHE A 19 -36.71 5.13 1.68
CA PHE A 19 -36.20 3.92 1.07
C PHE A 19 -36.58 2.73 1.96
N GLU A 20 -37.25 1.74 1.37
CA GLU A 20 -37.62 0.49 2.01
C GLU A 20 -36.75 -0.62 1.38
N PRO A 21 -35.88 -1.30 2.16
CA PRO A 21 -35.58 -1.11 3.57
C PRO A 21 -34.77 0.17 3.89
N SER A 22 -34.94 0.69 5.10
CA SER A 22 -34.25 1.91 5.56
C SER A 22 -32.81 1.66 6.01
N THR A 23 -32.38 0.40 6.07
CA THR A 23 -31.03 0.00 6.47
C THR A 23 -30.53 -1.14 5.59
N PHE A 24 -29.29 -1.05 5.14
CA PHE A 24 -28.58 -2.16 4.51
C PHE A 24 -27.22 -2.34 5.19
N SER A 25 -26.77 -3.58 5.32
CA SER A 25 -25.45 -3.91 5.85
C SER A 25 -24.51 -4.22 4.71
N CYS A 26 -23.29 -3.71 4.78
CA CYS A 26 -22.25 -4.07 3.82
C CYS A 26 -21.64 -5.40 4.24
N LEU A 27 -22.01 -6.48 3.55
CA LEU A 27 -21.47 -7.81 3.76
C LEU A 27 -20.19 -7.96 2.93
N SER A 28 -19.15 -8.57 3.48
CA SER A 28 -17.99 -8.96 2.68
C SER A 28 -18.43 -9.96 1.61
N THR A 29 -17.94 -9.79 0.38
CA THR A 29 -18.19 -10.67 -0.77
C THR A 29 -17.91 -12.16 -0.51
N CYS A 30 -17.17 -12.48 0.56
CA CYS A 30 -16.82 -13.85 0.97
C CYS A 30 -18.01 -14.74 1.36
N CYS A 31 -19.20 -14.18 1.67
CA CYS A 31 -20.38 -14.99 1.97
C CYS A 31 -21.24 -15.35 0.74
N ALA A 32 -21.04 -14.70 -0.41
CA ALA A 32 -21.93 -14.87 -1.57
C ALA A 32 -21.54 -16.02 -2.52
N GLN A 33 -20.34 -16.58 -2.39
CA GLN A 33 -19.87 -17.69 -3.24
C GLN A 33 -19.47 -18.91 -2.40
N ARG A 34 -20.49 -19.66 -1.98
CA ARG A 34 -20.52 -21.11 -1.69
C ARG A 34 -19.15 -21.80 -1.52
N LEU A 35 -18.72 -21.96 -0.27
CA LEU A 35 -18.38 -23.23 0.40
C LEU A 35 -17.58 -22.87 1.66
N ALA A 36 -18.28 -22.80 2.79
CA ALA A 36 -17.65 -22.89 4.09
C ALA A 36 -17.00 -24.28 4.19
N SER A 37 -15.73 -24.40 3.83
CA SER A 37 -14.91 -25.49 4.34
C SER A 37 -14.60 -25.13 5.78
N LEU A 38 -15.46 -25.57 6.69
CA LEU A 38 -15.18 -25.57 8.12
C LEU A 38 -13.90 -26.38 8.32
N ASP A 39 -12.81 -25.71 8.66
CA ASP A 39 -11.68 -26.40 9.27
C ASP A 39 -12.13 -26.92 10.66
N ALA A 40 -11.49 -27.96 11.19
CA ALA A 40 -11.92 -28.73 12.37
C ALA A 40 -11.99 -27.95 13.70
N ARG A 41 -11.82 -26.62 13.64
CA ARG A 41 -11.81 -25.69 14.78
C ARG A 41 -12.92 -24.64 14.72
N GLY A 42 -13.82 -24.68 13.71
CA GLY A 42 -15.01 -23.83 13.68
C GLY A 42 -14.74 -22.32 13.55
N VAL A 43 -13.55 -21.93 13.11
CA VAL A 43 -13.21 -20.52 12.85
C VAL A 43 -13.41 -20.24 11.36
N ALA A 44 -14.43 -19.46 11.01
CA ALA A 44 -14.67 -18.97 9.66
C ALA A 44 -13.62 -17.91 9.30
N ALA A 45 -12.39 -18.33 9.03
CA ALA A 45 -11.43 -17.51 8.33
C ALA A 45 -11.61 -17.80 6.83
N CYS A 46 -12.11 -16.83 6.07
CA CYS A 46 -11.75 -16.80 4.66
C CYS A 46 -10.22 -16.80 4.63
N ALA A 47 -9.62 -17.91 4.21
CA ALA A 47 -8.18 -18.00 4.04
C ALA A 47 -7.78 -16.82 3.16
N ALA A 48 -7.07 -15.86 3.75
CA ALA A 48 -6.51 -14.72 3.06
C ALA A 48 -5.34 -15.19 2.17
N GLU A 49 -5.59 -16.13 1.26
CA GLU A 49 -4.80 -16.23 0.05
C GLU A 49 -5.17 -14.95 -0.73
N ALA A 50 -4.31 -13.93 -0.65
CA ALA A 50 -4.53 -12.66 -1.30
C ALA A 50 -5.03 -12.90 -2.74
N PRO A 51 -6.09 -12.19 -3.21
CA PRO A 51 -6.50 -12.29 -4.60
C PRO A 51 -5.25 -12.10 -5.44
N ARG A 52 -5.03 -12.94 -6.46
CA ARG A 52 -3.99 -12.69 -7.47
C ARG A 52 -4.40 -11.44 -8.22
N HIS A 53 -4.13 -10.30 -7.62
CA HIS A 53 -4.49 -9.01 -8.15
C HIS A 53 -3.49 -8.74 -9.27
N PRO A 54 -3.95 -8.37 -10.48
CA PRO A 54 -3.06 -8.08 -11.60
C PRO A 54 -2.15 -6.89 -11.29
N SER A 55 -2.39 -6.16 -10.20
CA SER A 55 -1.61 -5.01 -9.74
C SER A 55 -1.57 -4.91 -8.21
N CYS A 56 -0.50 -4.31 -7.69
CA CYS A 56 -0.36 -3.88 -6.31
C CYS A 56 -0.82 -2.43 -6.17
N LEU A 57 -1.45 -2.11 -5.05
CA LEU A 57 -1.68 -0.72 -4.66
C LEU A 57 -0.42 -0.19 -4.00
N ALA A 58 -0.03 1.03 -4.37
CA ALA A 58 1.04 1.72 -3.68
C ALA A 58 0.67 1.92 -2.20
N PRO A 59 1.64 1.83 -1.28
CA PRO A 59 1.36 2.05 0.13
C PRO A 59 0.90 3.50 0.34
N ALA A 60 -0.29 3.70 0.90
CA ALA A 60 -0.78 5.02 1.29
C ALA A 60 -0.31 5.32 2.71
N LEU A 61 0.51 6.38 2.88
CA LEU A 61 0.98 6.91 4.17
C LEU A 61 1.40 5.83 5.21
N VAL A 62 2.25 4.89 4.83
CA VAL A 62 2.71 3.81 5.75
C VAL A 62 3.83 4.25 6.71
N GLY A 63 4.04 5.56 6.86
CA GLY A 63 5.02 6.08 7.82
C GLY A 63 5.28 7.58 7.65
N PRO A 64 6.08 8.17 8.56
CA PRO A 64 6.51 9.56 8.45
C PRO A 64 7.42 9.74 7.23
N GLY A 65 7.15 10.76 6.44
CA GLY A 65 8.01 11.12 5.30
C GLY A 65 7.66 10.44 3.97
N VAL A 66 6.64 9.58 3.92
CA VAL A 66 6.18 8.91 2.69
C VAL A 66 5.32 9.87 1.85
N ALA A 67 5.62 9.97 0.55
CA ALA A 67 4.81 10.77 -0.37
C ALA A 67 3.47 10.07 -0.71
N SER A 68 2.53 10.81 -1.27
CA SER A 68 1.26 10.26 -1.78
C SER A 68 1.12 10.57 -3.27
N PRO A 69 1.14 9.56 -4.16
CA PRO A 69 1.31 8.12 -3.89
C PRO A 69 2.72 7.75 -3.39
N GLY A 70 2.81 6.64 -2.65
CA GLY A 70 4.08 6.17 -2.06
C GLY A 70 5.06 5.55 -3.06
N CYS A 71 4.64 5.27 -4.29
CA CYS A 71 5.50 4.82 -5.38
C CYS A 71 5.64 5.93 -6.43
N VAL A 72 6.82 6.06 -7.05
CA VAL A 72 7.05 7.00 -8.16
C VAL A 72 6.21 6.63 -9.39
N GLU A 73 5.96 5.34 -9.59
CA GLU A 73 5.15 4.79 -10.68
C GLU A 73 3.65 5.12 -10.53
N GLY A 74 3.23 5.62 -9.37
CA GLY A 74 1.86 6.04 -9.09
C GLY A 74 1.16 5.17 -8.04
N GLY A 75 -0.17 5.25 -7.99
CA GLY A 75 -0.99 4.54 -7.00
C GLY A 75 -1.17 3.05 -7.26
N VAL A 76 -0.82 2.57 -8.46
CA VAL A 76 -1.07 1.20 -8.93
C VAL A 76 0.14 0.69 -9.71
N VAL A 77 0.71 -0.44 -9.28
CA VAL A 77 1.87 -1.07 -9.91
C VAL A 77 1.45 -2.43 -10.47
N PRO A 78 1.64 -2.74 -11.75
CA PRO A 78 1.28 -4.05 -12.30
C PRO A 78 2.05 -5.20 -11.62
N SER A 79 1.48 -6.40 -11.61
CA SER A 79 2.15 -7.62 -11.15
C SER A 79 3.41 -7.87 -11.97
N GLY A 80 4.52 -8.14 -11.29
CA GLY A 80 5.86 -8.20 -11.89
C GLY A 80 6.52 -6.82 -12.04
N GLY A 81 5.79 -5.74 -11.75
CA GLY A 81 6.31 -4.38 -11.76
C GLY A 81 7.07 -4.03 -10.49
N THR A 82 7.76 -2.89 -10.56
CA THR A 82 8.58 -2.35 -9.48
C THR A 82 7.92 -1.08 -8.95
N CYS A 83 7.85 -0.94 -7.62
CA CYS A 83 7.47 0.27 -6.91
C CYS A 83 8.74 0.92 -6.37
N THR A 84 9.12 2.06 -6.93
CA THR A 84 10.21 2.89 -6.43
C THR A 84 9.67 3.77 -5.31
N PRO A 85 10.16 3.64 -4.07
CA PRO A 85 9.63 4.37 -2.93
C PRO A 85 9.80 5.89 -3.11
N SER A 86 8.71 6.63 -2.90
CA SER A 86 8.65 8.08 -3.01
C SER A 86 8.51 8.72 -1.63
N CYS A 87 9.40 9.65 -1.32
CA CYS A 87 9.47 10.34 -0.03
C CYS A 87 9.30 11.85 -0.21
N ILE A 88 8.72 12.51 0.79
CA ILE A 88 8.58 13.97 0.81
C ILE A 88 9.94 14.65 1.01
N VAL A 89 10.01 15.96 0.73
CA VAL A 89 11.22 16.76 0.92
C VAL A 89 11.74 16.65 2.37
N GLY A 90 13.05 16.48 2.51
CA GLY A 90 13.71 16.27 3.81
C GLY A 90 13.80 14.81 4.25
N TYR A 91 13.30 13.88 3.44
CA TYR A 91 13.42 12.45 3.64
C TYR A 91 14.05 11.75 2.42
N THR A 92 14.75 10.66 2.65
CA THR A 92 15.42 9.82 1.65
C THR A 92 14.75 8.45 1.62
N ALA A 93 14.46 7.98 0.41
CA ALA A 93 13.93 6.66 0.16
C ALA A 93 15.02 5.58 0.42
N PRO A 94 14.63 4.34 0.78
CA PRO A 94 15.59 3.25 0.87
C PRO A 94 16.23 2.96 -0.49
N ALA A 95 17.42 2.36 -0.48
CA ALA A 95 18.14 2.01 -1.70
C ALA A 95 17.46 0.91 -2.53
N GLU A 96 16.58 0.11 -1.91
CA GLU A 96 15.96 -1.06 -2.53
C GLU A 96 14.50 -0.80 -2.92
N PRO A 97 14.12 -1.01 -4.19
CA PRO A 97 12.75 -0.86 -4.64
C PRO A 97 11.89 -2.09 -4.28
N LEU A 98 10.57 -1.89 -4.23
CA LEU A 98 9.62 -2.94 -3.86
C LEU A 98 9.13 -3.66 -5.11
N SER A 99 9.12 -4.98 -5.11
CA SER A 99 8.60 -5.78 -6.23
C SER A 99 7.13 -6.13 -6.01
N CYS A 100 6.27 -5.90 -7.00
CA CYS A 100 4.88 -6.32 -6.96
C CYS A 100 4.73 -7.78 -7.39
N ARG A 101 4.29 -8.67 -6.51
CA ARG A 101 4.04 -10.09 -6.83
C ARG A 101 2.71 -10.57 -6.27
N ARG A 102 1.82 -11.01 -7.15
CA ARG A 102 0.48 -11.53 -6.80
C ARG A 102 -0.34 -10.54 -5.96
N GLY A 103 -0.33 -9.25 -6.33
CA GLY A 103 -1.06 -8.20 -5.63
C GLY A 103 -0.48 -7.76 -4.28
N ARG A 104 0.73 -8.21 -3.93
CA ARG A 104 1.48 -7.73 -2.75
C ARG A 104 2.84 -7.17 -3.14
N LEU A 105 3.22 -6.07 -2.50
CA LEU A 105 4.57 -5.53 -2.58
C LEU A 105 5.51 -6.35 -1.71
N TYR A 106 6.74 -6.54 -2.18
CA TYR A 106 7.82 -7.18 -1.46
C TYR A 106 9.08 -6.30 -1.52
N PRO A 107 9.52 -5.74 -0.38
CA PRO A 107 8.89 -5.79 0.95
C PRO A 107 7.50 -5.12 0.97
N GLY A 108 6.62 -5.49 1.90
CA GLY A 108 5.22 -4.99 1.95
C GLY A 108 5.08 -3.54 2.42
N SER A 109 6.17 -2.95 2.90
CA SER A 109 6.24 -1.61 3.46
C SER A 109 7.65 -1.07 3.31
N PHE A 110 7.78 0.25 3.25
CA PHE A 110 9.05 0.94 3.31
C PHE A 110 8.97 2.11 4.29
N SER A 111 10.13 2.60 4.72
CA SER A 111 10.21 3.76 5.61
C SER A 111 11.21 4.74 5.03
N CYS A 112 10.82 6.01 4.99
CA CYS A 112 11.71 7.07 4.56
C CYS A 112 12.59 7.50 5.74
N GLY A 113 13.90 7.50 5.56
CA GLY A 113 14.83 8.04 6.54
C GLY A 113 14.84 9.57 6.45
N ARG A 114 14.84 10.30 7.57
CA ARG A 114 15.15 11.73 7.50
C ARG A 114 16.52 11.89 6.87
N VAL A 115 16.67 12.86 5.98
CA VAL A 115 18.00 13.34 5.60
C VAL A 115 18.60 13.88 6.89
N ARG A 116 19.39 13.05 7.58
CA ARG A 116 20.32 13.56 8.57
C ARG A 116 21.20 14.46 7.73
N GLN A 117 20.99 15.78 7.85
CA GLN A 117 22.05 16.70 7.54
C GLN A 117 23.19 16.20 8.41
N GLN A 118 24.14 15.51 7.80
CA GLN A 118 25.41 15.23 8.44
C GLN A 118 25.96 16.62 8.73
N SER A 119 25.74 17.09 9.96
CA SER A 119 26.50 18.19 10.50
C SER A 119 27.96 17.72 10.49
N GLY A 120 28.69 18.10 9.44
CA GLY A 120 30.15 18.09 9.38
C GLY A 120 30.83 16.77 8.96
N GLY A 121 31.54 16.86 7.84
CA GLY A 121 32.71 16.02 7.53
C GLY A 121 32.88 15.77 6.02
N GLY A 122 33.45 16.66 5.20
CA GLY A 122 34.03 17.96 5.45
C GLY A 122 34.41 18.59 4.10
N ASP A 123 34.24 19.90 4.01
CA ASP A 123 35.00 20.74 3.09
C ASP A 123 36.49 20.57 3.42
N GLY A 124 37.19 19.82 2.58
CA GLY A 124 38.64 19.78 2.52
C GLY A 124 39.11 20.40 1.20
N ALA A 125 38.83 21.68 1.02
CA ALA A 125 39.60 22.48 0.08
C ALA A 125 40.88 22.93 0.80
N ASP A 126 42.02 22.36 0.45
CA ASP A 126 43.29 23.09 0.51
C ASP A 126 44.29 22.49 -0.48
N GLY A 127 44.70 23.33 -1.42
CA GLY A 127 45.81 23.05 -2.32
C GLY A 127 47.13 23.25 -1.59
N GLY A 128 48.09 22.39 -1.86
CA GLY A 128 49.46 22.55 -1.37
C GLY A 128 50.44 21.96 -2.36
N GLY A 129 50.89 22.78 -3.30
CA GLY A 129 52.12 22.52 -4.04
C GLY A 129 53.32 22.62 -3.10
N SER A 130 54.24 21.66 -3.19
CA SER A 130 55.65 21.67 -2.76
C SER A 130 56.22 20.32 -3.16
N ALA A 131 57.46 20.11 -3.58
CA ALA A 131 58.56 20.91 -4.09
C ALA A 131 59.58 19.86 -4.58
N LEU A 132 60.32 20.21 -5.62
CA LEU A 132 61.71 19.83 -5.91
C LEU A 132 62.30 18.65 -5.10
N PHE A 133 62.68 17.56 -5.77
CA PHE A 133 64.04 17.00 -5.78
C PHE A 133 64.23 16.18 -7.07
#